data_AF-A0A8I2JZB0-F1
#
_entry.id   AF-A0A8I2JZB0-F1
#
_cell.length_a   1.000
_cell.length_b   1.000
_cell.length_c   1.000
_cell.angle_alpha   90.00
_cell.angle_beta   90.00
_cell.angle_gamma   90.00
#
_symmetry.space_group_name_H-M   'P 1'
#
loop_
_entity.id
_entity.type
_entity.pdbx_description
1 polymer ?
#
loop_
_entity_poly.entity_id
_entity_poly.type
_entity_poly.pdbx_seq_one_letter_code
_entity_poly.pdbx_strand_id
1 'polypeptide(L)'
;MPEPSDLEIPPPKDWQRFERLTCDIFSAEWMTAANMHGREGQPQHGVDIYGQPKGSKEWYGVQCKRKGRLAGCNITADEFRREVMKAKKFTPPLARFILATTGARNATVQQIARQLSQKNQEKGLFSVDVIFWEDFLHMYDRHKEVFRQHYDNLLYKADEGDWIVENLGRNDSIYSDIYSQYENGLNKLLHHMGKNHPKYSEVLLQQGKLLENITKSRRYGDPESRRAERAEIFDQLNRLSLSILGKSFNEICI
;
A
#
# COMPACT_ATOMS: atom_id res chain seq x y z
N MET A 1 -3.80 -23.14 -3.34
CA MET A 1 -3.49 -21.76 -3.76
C MET A 1 -2.80 -21.10 -2.58
N PRO A 2 -1.71 -20.35 -2.76
CA PRO A 2 -1.12 -19.59 -1.64
C PRO A 2 -2.17 -18.62 -1.08
N GLU A 3 -2.22 -18.49 0.23
CA GLU A 3 -3.11 -17.54 0.89
C GLU A 3 -2.52 -16.12 0.76
N PRO A 4 -3.34 -15.05 0.75
CA PRO A 4 -2.85 -13.67 0.76
C PRO A 4 -1.78 -13.40 1.83
N SER A 5 -1.88 -14.02 3.01
CA SER A 5 -0.84 -13.93 4.05
C SER A 5 0.51 -14.52 3.66
N ASP A 6 0.54 -15.46 2.72
CA ASP A 6 1.75 -16.12 2.24
C ASP A 6 2.48 -15.28 1.17
N LEU A 7 1.91 -14.13 0.79
CA LEU A 7 2.37 -13.28 -0.30
C LEU A 7 2.85 -11.92 0.22
N GLU A 8 3.92 -11.37 -0.35
CA GLU A 8 4.35 -9.99 -0.10
C GLU A 8 3.49 -8.98 -0.87
N ILE A 9 2.20 -8.89 -0.54
CA ILE A 9 1.28 -7.93 -1.16
C ILE A 9 1.57 -6.53 -0.62
N PRO A 10 1.87 -5.52 -1.46
CA PRO A 10 2.10 -4.16 -0.99
C PRO A 10 0.78 -3.46 -0.60
N PRO A 11 0.81 -2.55 0.39
CA PRO A 11 -0.34 -1.72 0.72
C PRO A 11 -0.72 -0.77 -0.41
N PRO A 12 -1.97 -0.28 -0.47
CA PRO A 12 -2.39 0.71 -1.45
C PRO A 12 -1.52 1.98 -1.41
N LYS A 13 -1.09 2.45 -2.60
CA LYS A 13 -0.27 3.67 -2.74
C LYS A 13 -1.04 4.96 -2.49
N ASP A 14 -2.37 4.95 -2.65
CA ASP A 14 -3.23 6.13 -2.50
C ASP A 14 -4.00 6.09 -1.17
N TRP A 15 -4.12 7.24 -0.51
CA TRP A 15 -4.79 7.36 0.79
C TRP A 15 -6.26 6.96 0.72
N GLN A 16 -6.98 7.44 -0.30
CA GLN A 16 -8.41 7.14 -0.49
C GLN A 16 -8.61 5.66 -0.85
N ARG A 17 -7.67 5.05 -1.56
CA ARG A 17 -7.73 3.60 -1.84
C ARG A 17 -7.53 2.77 -0.57
N PHE A 18 -6.66 3.20 0.35
CA PHE A 18 -6.48 2.53 1.63
C PHE A 18 -7.72 2.69 2.54
N GLU A 19 -8.33 3.88 2.58
CA GLU A 19 -9.59 4.09 3.31
C GLU A 19 -10.72 3.23 2.76
N ARG A 20 -10.93 3.21 1.43
CA ARG A 20 -11.94 2.35 0.80
C ARG A 20 -11.72 0.88 1.12
N LEU A 21 -10.48 0.41 0.96
CA LEU A 21 -10.10 -0.96 1.31
C LEU A 21 -10.34 -1.29 2.77
N THR A 22 -10.01 -0.36 3.67
CA THR A 22 -10.26 -0.51 5.09
C THR A 22 -11.78 -0.55 5.36
N CYS A 23 -12.56 0.26 4.67
CA CYS A 23 -14.02 0.27 4.80
C CYS A 23 -14.64 -1.07 4.35
N ASP A 24 -14.19 -1.61 3.23
CA ASP A 24 -14.71 -2.85 2.67
C ASP A 24 -14.32 -4.07 3.53
N ILE A 25 -13.07 -4.14 4.03
CA ILE A 25 -12.66 -5.24 4.91
C ILE A 25 -13.39 -5.20 6.26
N PHE A 26 -13.60 -4.02 6.83
CA PHE A 26 -14.35 -3.89 8.08
C PHE A 26 -15.84 -4.14 7.87
N SER A 27 -16.39 -3.82 6.70
CA SER A 27 -17.77 -4.18 6.37
C SER A 27 -17.97 -5.69 6.34
N ALA A 28 -16.99 -6.43 5.79
CA ALA A 28 -16.98 -7.89 5.78
C ALA A 28 -16.78 -8.47 7.19
N GLU A 29 -15.78 -7.98 7.94
CA GLU A 29 -15.47 -8.44 9.30
C GLU A 29 -16.62 -8.18 10.29
N TRP A 30 -17.30 -7.03 10.16
CA TRP A 30 -18.45 -6.68 10.99
C TRP A 30 -19.76 -7.31 10.50
N MET A 31 -19.76 -7.90 9.30
CA MET A 31 -20.95 -8.45 8.63
C MET A 31 -22.10 -7.42 8.51
N THR A 32 -21.74 -6.15 8.39
CA THR A 32 -22.62 -4.96 8.33
C THR A 32 -21.86 -3.85 7.61
N ALA A 33 -22.57 -2.96 6.91
CA ALA A 33 -21.94 -1.84 6.23
C ALA A 33 -21.16 -0.92 7.21
N ALA A 34 -19.85 -0.83 7.00
CA ALA A 34 -19.04 0.26 7.54
C ALA A 34 -19.18 1.49 6.62
N ASN A 35 -19.02 2.68 7.19
CA ASN A 35 -19.21 3.95 6.49
C ASN A 35 -17.99 4.84 6.66
N MET A 36 -17.53 5.45 5.57
CA MET A 36 -16.50 6.49 5.62
C MET A 36 -17.07 7.78 6.25
N HIS A 37 -16.29 8.41 7.12
CA HIS A 37 -16.70 9.56 7.93
C HIS A 37 -16.28 10.88 7.29
N GLY A 38 -17.19 11.48 6.50
CA GLY A 38 -17.03 12.83 5.98
C GLY A 38 -15.93 13.02 4.92
N ARG A 39 -15.80 14.26 4.42
CA ARG A 39 -14.76 14.66 3.44
C ARG A 39 -13.57 15.31 4.13
N GLU A 40 -12.40 15.27 3.50
CA GLU A 40 -11.17 15.93 3.95
C GLU A 40 -11.45 17.41 4.27
N GLY A 41 -11.16 17.84 5.50
CA GLY A 41 -11.41 19.20 5.99
C GLY A 41 -12.60 19.38 6.93
N GLN A 42 -13.44 18.35 7.13
CA GLN A 42 -14.45 18.38 8.21
C GLN A 42 -13.85 17.89 9.55
N PRO A 43 -14.39 18.32 10.70
CA PRO A 43 -13.98 17.78 12.00
C PRO A 43 -14.43 16.31 12.12
N GLN A 44 -13.59 15.38 11.68
CA GLN A 44 -13.91 13.94 11.69
C GLN A 44 -13.60 13.26 13.04
N HIS A 45 -13.31 14.04 14.08
CA HIS A 45 -12.97 13.57 15.44
C HIS A 45 -11.93 12.43 15.49
N GLY A 46 -11.06 12.32 14.48
CA GLY A 46 -10.05 11.26 14.40
C GLY A 46 -10.64 9.87 14.15
N VAL A 47 -11.76 9.78 13.42
CA VAL A 47 -12.38 8.53 12.96
C VAL A 47 -12.67 8.69 11.48
N ASP A 48 -12.04 7.87 10.64
CA ASP A 48 -12.22 7.92 9.18
C ASP A 48 -13.32 6.94 8.73
N ILE A 49 -13.55 5.86 9.47
CA ILE A 49 -14.57 4.84 9.18
C ILE A 49 -15.29 4.49 10.47
N TYR A 50 -16.61 4.30 10.40
CA TYR A 50 -17.40 3.88 11.56
C TYR A 50 -18.49 2.88 11.16
N GLY A 51 -18.95 2.10 12.12
CA GLY A 51 -20.01 1.12 11.91
C GLY A 51 -20.43 0.43 13.20
N GLN A 52 -21.38 -0.49 13.09
CA GLN A 52 -21.89 -1.28 14.20
C GLN A 52 -21.86 -2.76 13.79
N PRO A 53 -21.04 -3.61 14.44
CA PRO A 53 -20.99 -5.03 14.12
C PRO A 53 -22.34 -5.72 14.20
N LYS A 54 -22.56 -6.73 13.34
CA LYS A 54 -23.80 -7.50 13.31
C LYS A 54 -24.12 -8.06 14.69
N GLY A 55 -25.29 -7.70 15.20
CA GLY A 55 -25.76 -8.15 16.52
C GLY A 55 -25.31 -7.27 17.69
N SER A 56 -24.49 -6.23 17.45
CA SER A 56 -24.16 -5.20 18.44
C SER A 56 -24.85 -3.88 18.08
N LYS A 57 -25.22 -3.10 19.10
CA LYS A 57 -25.68 -1.71 18.96
C LYS A 57 -24.57 -0.70 19.25
N GLU A 58 -23.35 -1.19 19.45
CA GLU A 58 -22.21 -0.38 19.84
C GLU A 58 -21.50 0.19 18.61
N TRP A 59 -21.01 1.42 18.73
CA TRP A 59 -20.31 2.11 17.65
C TRP A 59 -18.82 1.79 17.68
N TYR A 60 -18.31 1.34 16.54
CA TYR A 60 -16.91 1.04 16.33
C TYR A 60 -16.35 2.07 15.37
N GLY A 61 -15.17 2.61 15.70
CA GLY A 61 -14.48 3.62 14.91
C GLY A 61 -13.11 3.12 14.47
N VAL A 62 -12.74 3.44 13.24
CA VAL A 62 -11.43 3.13 12.66
C VAL A 62 -10.79 4.41 12.14
N GLN A 63 -9.54 4.65 12.52
CA GLN A 63 -8.68 5.67 11.93
C GLN A 63 -7.67 4.99 11.01
N CYS A 64 -7.65 5.38 9.75
CA CYS A 64 -6.65 4.99 8.78
C CYS A 64 -5.40 5.87 8.93
N LYS A 65 -4.21 5.26 8.86
CA LYS A 65 -2.92 5.94 8.78
C LYS A 65 -2.01 5.25 7.78
N ARG A 66 -1.85 5.84 6.60
CA ARG A 66 -0.81 5.42 5.66
C ARG A 66 0.58 5.80 6.18
N LYS A 67 1.42 4.79 6.36
CA LYS A 67 2.84 4.90 6.67
C LYS A 67 3.67 4.12 5.65
N GLY A 68 4.81 4.66 5.24
CA GLY A 68 5.72 3.99 4.31
C GLY A 68 6.56 2.90 5.00
N ARG A 69 7.18 2.00 4.22
CA ARG A 69 8.09 0.94 4.73
C ARG A 69 9.48 1.45 5.15
N LEU A 70 9.73 2.77 5.06
CA LEU A 70 11.02 3.37 5.45
C LEU A 70 11.11 3.54 6.97
N ALA A 71 12.31 3.33 7.52
CA ALA A 71 12.59 3.58 8.93
C ALA A 71 12.26 5.04 9.30
N GLY A 72 11.51 5.25 10.38
CA GLY A 72 11.02 6.56 10.80
C GLY A 72 9.64 6.97 10.25
N CYS A 73 9.10 6.22 9.28
CA CYS A 73 7.73 6.43 8.82
C CYS A 73 6.68 5.68 9.65
N ASN A 74 7.07 4.85 10.61
CA ASN A 74 6.12 4.11 11.46
C ASN A 74 5.31 5.04 12.37
N ILE A 75 4.11 4.59 12.76
CA ILE A 75 3.31 5.34 13.72
C ILE A 75 4.05 5.45 15.06
N THR A 76 4.14 6.66 15.58
CA THR A 76 4.78 6.91 16.88
C THR A 76 3.78 6.75 18.01
N ALA A 77 4.29 6.46 19.20
CA ALA A 77 3.51 6.41 20.44
C ALA A 77 2.66 7.67 20.66
N ASP A 78 3.23 8.84 20.37
CA ASP A 78 2.56 10.12 20.60
C ASP A 78 1.52 10.43 19.53
N GLU A 79 1.79 10.05 18.27
CA GLU A 79 0.78 10.11 17.22
C GLU A 79 -0.42 9.24 17.56
N PHE A 80 -0.17 7.99 17.98
CA PHE A 80 -1.22 7.06 18.40
C PHE A 80 -2.06 7.63 19.55
N ARG A 81 -1.42 8.16 20.61
CA ARG A 81 -2.11 8.81 21.73
C ARG A 81 -2.96 10.00 21.29
N ARG A 82 -2.46 10.83 20.37
CA ARG A 82 -3.22 11.98 19.84
C ARG A 82 -4.48 11.55 19.13
N GLU A 83 -4.42 10.51 18.29
CA GLU A 83 -5.61 10.02 17.58
C GLU A 83 -6.63 9.43 18.55
N VAL A 84 -6.20 8.63 19.54
CA VAL A 84 -7.08 8.12 20.61
C VAL A 84 -7.77 9.26 21.37
N MET A 85 -7.06 10.36 21.64
CA MET A 85 -7.64 11.51 22.34
C MET A 85 -8.68 12.27 21.50
N LYS A 86 -8.53 12.30 20.16
CA LYS A 86 -9.54 12.87 19.28
C LYS A 86 -10.80 12.01 19.25
N ALA A 87 -10.64 10.69 19.16
CA ALA A 87 -11.74 9.74 19.09
C ALA A 87 -12.66 9.78 20.33
N LYS A 88 -12.17 10.25 21.49
CA LYS A 88 -13.00 10.52 22.68
C LYS A 88 -14.09 11.55 22.48
N LYS A 89 -13.99 12.40 21.46
CA LYS A 89 -15.01 13.41 21.13
C LYS A 89 -16.03 12.89 20.11
N PHE A 90 -15.87 11.66 19.62
CA PHE A 90 -16.81 11.06 18.69
C PHE A 90 -18.17 10.87 19.37
N THR A 91 -19.24 11.27 18.68
CA THR A 91 -20.61 11.20 19.17
C THR A 91 -21.47 10.50 18.13
N PRO A 92 -22.24 9.46 18.50
CA PRO A 92 -22.35 8.81 19.82
C PRO A 92 -21.04 8.14 20.28
N PRO A 93 -20.85 7.87 21.59
CA PRO A 93 -19.58 7.33 22.10
C PRO A 93 -19.27 5.97 21.49
N LEU A 94 -17.99 5.77 21.16
CA LEU A 94 -17.49 4.49 20.66
C LEU A 94 -17.41 3.47 21.81
N ALA A 95 -17.58 2.19 21.47
CA ALA A 95 -17.18 1.06 22.32
C ALA A 95 -15.80 0.53 21.94
N ARG A 96 -15.39 0.68 20.68
CA ARG A 96 -14.08 0.26 20.19
C ARG A 96 -13.50 1.26 19.20
N PHE A 97 -12.22 1.56 19.37
CA PHE A 97 -11.43 2.38 18.46
C PHE A 97 -10.24 1.57 17.93
N ILE A 98 -10.08 1.56 16.61
CA ILE A 98 -9.03 0.82 15.94
C ILE A 98 -8.20 1.80 15.11
N LEU A 99 -6.89 1.79 15.27
CA LEU A 99 -6.01 2.46 14.33
C LEU A 99 -5.49 1.46 13.31
N ALA A 100 -5.89 1.62 12.06
CA ALA A 100 -5.45 0.81 10.94
C ALA A 100 -4.29 1.50 10.21
N THR A 101 -3.17 0.82 10.02
CA THR A 101 -1.97 1.39 9.40
C THR A 101 -1.37 0.49 8.33
N THR A 102 -0.83 1.10 7.28
CA THR A 102 -0.01 0.39 6.27
C THR A 102 1.44 0.16 6.72
N GLY A 103 1.79 0.63 7.93
CA GLY A 103 3.09 0.39 8.54
C GLY A 103 3.25 -1.05 9.03
N ALA A 104 4.52 -1.45 9.21
CA ALA A 104 4.85 -2.77 9.76
C ALA A 104 4.56 -2.84 11.26
N ARG A 105 4.39 -4.07 11.77
CA ARG A 105 4.14 -4.34 13.19
C ARG A 105 5.14 -3.63 14.10
N ASN A 106 4.62 -3.01 15.16
CA ASN A 106 5.43 -2.29 16.16
C ASN A 106 5.01 -2.68 17.59
N ALA A 107 5.90 -3.38 18.30
CA ALA A 107 5.65 -3.87 19.65
C ALA A 107 5.36 -2.76 20.68
N THR A 108 6.04 -1.61 20.57
CA THR A 108 5.82 -0.46 21.45
C THR A 108 4.41 0.10 21.27
N VAL A 109 3.95 0.22 20.03
CA VAL A 109 2.60 0.73 19.73
C VAL A 109 1.53 -0.26 20.22
N GLN A 110 1.75 -1.58 20.03
CA GLN A 110 0.85 -2.60 20.55
C GLN A 110 0.76 -2.59 22.09
N GLN A 111 1.90 -2.41 22.78
CA GLN A 111 1.91 -2.27 24.24
C GLN A 111 1.12 -1.05 24.70
N ILE A 112 1.28 0.09 24.02
CA ILE A 112 0.54 1.31 24.34
C ILE A 112 -0.96 1.13 24.06
N ALA A 113 -1.34 0.46 22.97
CA ALA A 113 -2.73 0.14 22.68
C ALA A 113 -3.37 -0.65 23.84
N ARG A 114 -2.71 -1.71 24.32
CA ARG A 114 -3.17 -2.49 25.48
C ARG A 114 -3.33 -1.63 26.75
N GLN A 115 -2.33 -0.79 27.06
CA GLN A 115 -2.39 0.09 28.23
C GLN A 115 -3.48 1.16 28.13
N LEU A 116 -3.68 1.75 26.96
CA LEU A 116 -4.75 2.74 26.73
C LEU A 116 -6.13 2.09 26.76
N SER A 117 -6.26 0.89 26.20
CA SER A 117 -7.49 0.10 26.23
C SER A 117 -7.92 -0.17 27.67
N GLN A 118 -7.02 -0.69 28.50
CA GLN A 118 -7.30 -0.94 29.92
C GLN A 118 -7.72 0.34 30.66
N LYS A 119 -6.95 1.44 30.51
CA LYS A 119 -7.25 2.73 31.15
C LYS A 119 -8.57 3.35 30.70
N ASN A 120 -8.97 3.14 29.45
CA ASN A 120 -10.24 3.64 28.93
C ASN A 120 -11.40 2.80 29.46
N GLN A 121 -11.26 1.47 29.46
CA GLN A 121 -12.29 0.55 29.95
C GLN A 121 -12.56 0.75 31.44
N GLU A 122 -11.53 0.99 32.26
CA GLU A 122 -11.67 1.37 33.67
C GLU A 122 -12.53 2.64 33.89
N LYS A 123 -12.63 3.49 32.86
CA LYS A 123 -13.42 4.74 32.86
C LYS A 123 -14.74 4.61 32.10
N GLY A 124 -15.13 3.41 31.67
CA GLY A 124 -16.32 3.19 30.84
C GLY A 124 -16.23 3.77 29.43
N LEU A 125 -15.01 3.97 28.91
CA LEU A 125 -14.74 4.42 27.54
C LEU A 125 -14.38 3.24 26.63
N PHE A 126 -14.20 3.52 25.34
CA PHE A 126 -13.87 2.51 24.32
C PHE A 126 -12.54 1.78 24.54
N SER A 127 -12.50 0.52 24.10
CA SER A 127 -11.26 -0.23 23.94
C SER A 127 -10.44 0.29 22.76
N VAL A 128 -9.11 0.16 22.84
CA VAL A 128 -8.18 0.69 21.84
C VAL A 128 -7.36 -0.43 21.23
N ASP A 129 -7.35 -0.53 19.90
CA ASP A 129 -6.58 -1.51 19.14
C ASP A 129 -5.80 -0.87 17.99
N VAL A 130 -4.85 -1.64 17.47
CA VAL A 130 -4.05 -1.28 16.29
C VAL A 130 -4.01 -2.47 15.34
N ILE A 131 -4.22 -2.22 14.05
CA ILE A 131 -4.11 -3.19 12.96
C ILE A 131 -3.01 -2.72 12.02
N PHE A 132 -2.01 -3.57 11.81
CA PHE A 132 -0.90 -3.32 10.87
C PHE A 132 -1.17 -3.96 9.53
N TRP A 133 -0.31 -3.68 8.55
CA TRP A 133 -0.49 -4.20 7.20
C TRP A 133 -0.51 -5.73 7.17
N GLU A 134 0.35 -6.38 7.97
CA GLU A 134 0.40 -7.82 8.09
C GLU A 134 -0.93 -8.41 8.62
N ASP A 135 -1.64 -7.66 9.47
CA ASP A 135 -2.94 -8.07 9.98
C ASP A 135 -4.03 -7.98 8.90
N PHE A 136 -3.97 -6.98 8.00
CA PHE A 136 -4.85 -6.93 6.82
C PHE A 136 -4.68 -8.14 5.91
N LEU A 137 -3.44 -8.62 5.73
CA LEU A 137 -3.19 -9.82 4.92
C LEU A 137 -3.89 -11.04 5.51
N HIS A 138 -3.82 -11.22 6.82
CA HIS A 138 -4.57 -12.28 7.50
C HIS A 138 -6.09 -12.09 7.45
N MET A 139 -6.58 -10.84 7.43
CA MET A 139 -8.00 -10.57 7.24
C MET A 139 -8.46 -10.96 5.82
N TYR A 140 -7.60 -10.80 4.80
CA TYR A 140 -7.91 -11.25 3.44
C TYR A 140 -8.02 -12.75 3.29
N ASP A 141 -7.28 -13.54 4.06
CA ASP A 141 -7.43 -15.00 4.04
C ASP A 141 -8.87 -15.41 4.43
N ARG A 142 -9.52 -14.62 5.30
CA ARG A 142 -10.91 -14.82 5.73
C ARG A 142 -11.93 -14.17 4.78
N HIS A 143 -11.59 -13.03 4.19
CA HIS A 143 -12.47 -12.21 3.35
C HIS A 143 -11.88 -12.05 1.94
N LYS A 144 -11.74 -13.18 1.24
CA LYS A 144 -11.06 -13.27 -0.07
C LYS A 144 -11.78 -12.47 -1.15
N GLU A 145 -13.08 -12.26 -1.01
CA GLU A 145 -13.90 -11.42 -1.87
C GLU A 145 -13.49 -9.94 -1.81
N VAL A 146 -13.13 -9.43 -0.63
CA VAL A 146 -12.62 -8.05 -0.47
C VAL A 146 -11.24 -7.94 -1.13
N PHE A 147 -10.38 -8.94 -0.94
CA PHE A 147 -9.10 -9.00 -1.62
C PHE A 147 -9.28 -8.95 -3.15
N ARG A 148 -10.14 -9.82 -3.69
CA ARG A 148 -10.50 -9.82 -5.11
C ARG A 148 -11.04 -8.48 -5.57
N GLN A 149 -11.99 -7.86 -4.88
CA GLN A 149 -12.53 -6.56 -5.29
C GLN A 149 -11.46 -5.45 -5.43
N HIS A 150 -10.46 -5.43 -4.54
CA HIS A 150 -9.40 -4.41 -4.58
C HIS A 150 -8.19 -4.78 -5.43
N TYR A 151 -7.98 -6.07 -5.70
CA TYR A 151 -6.80 -6.59 -6.37
C TYR A 151 -7.11 -7.38 -7.66
N ASP A 152 -8.38 -7.58 -8.05
CA ASP A 152 -8.77 -8.32 -9.27
C ASP A 152 -8.37 -7.59 -10.54
N ASN A 153 -8.28 -6.25 -10.55
CA ASN A 153 -7.69 -5.52 -11.67
C ASN A 153 -6.17 -5.78 -11.85
N LEU A 154 -5.51 -6.41 -10.86
CA LEU A 154 -4.16 -6.98 -11.01
C LEU A 154 -4.19 -8.42 -11.55
N LEU A 155 -5.31 -9.14 -11.42
CA LEU A 155 -5.49 -10.54 -11.83
C LEU A 155 -6.13 -10.68 -13.23
N TYR A 156 -7.04 -9.77 -13.62
CA TYR A 156 -7.78 -9.81 -14.89
C TYR A 156 -6.97 -9.50 -16.15
N LYS A 157 -5.72 -9.04 -16.02
CA LYS A 157 -4.81 -8.90 -17.18
C LYS A 157 -4.07 -10.20 -17.55
N ALA A 158 -4.28 -11.27 -16.80
CA ALA A 158 -3.59 -12.54 -17.01
C ALA A 158 -4.30 -13.50 -17.98
N ASP A 159 -5.60 -13.32 -18.23
CA ASP A 159 -6.42 -14.33 -18.92
C ASP A 159 -6.79 -14.00 -20.39
N GLU A 160 -6.52 -12.78 -20.89
CA GLU A 160 -6.66 -12.47 -22.32
C GLU A 160 -5.28 -12.45 -23.00
N GLY A 161 -4.82 -13.65 -23.36
CA GLY A 161 -3.68 -13.84 -24.23
C GLY A 161 -4.09 -13.78 -25.70
N ASP A 162 -3.45 -12.89 -26.47
CA ASP A 162 -3.05 -13.19 -27.84
C ASP A 162 -1.76 -12.42 -28.21
N TRP A 163 -0.73 -13.24 -28.41
CA TRP A 163 0.64 -13.09 -28.92
C TRP A 163 1.09 -11.77 -29.58
N ILE A 164 2.30 -11.30 -29.21
CA ILE A 164 3.47 -11.32 -30.11
C ILE A 164 4.74 -11.66 -29.30
N VAL A 165 5.33 -12.80 -29.64
CA VAL A 165 6.62 -13.31 -29.14
C VAL A 165 7.74 -12.79 -30.01
N GLU A 166 8.81 -12.28 -29.40
CA GLU A 166 10.17 -12.69 -29.76
C GLU A 166 11.22 -12.16 -28.78
N ASN A 167 12.07 -13.10 -28.38
CA ASN A 167 13.41 -12.95 -27.78
C ASN A 167 13.58 -13.00 -26.25
N LEU A 168 14.00 -14.21 -25.85
CA LEU A 168 15.08 -14.53 -24.92
C LEU A 168 14.70 -14.70 -23.43
N GLY A 169 14.15 -15.89 -23.16
CA GLY A 169 14.84 -16.85 -22.30
C GLY A 169 15.14 -16.40 -20.87
N ARG A 170 14.11 -16.36 -20.03
CA ARG A 170 14.13 -16.84 -18.63
C ARG A 170 12.71 -16.82 -18.08
N ASN A 171 12.28 -17.99 -17.60
CA ASN A 171 11.07 -18.22 -16.83
C ASN A 171 11.17 -17.48 -15.48
N ASP A 172 10.87 -16.17 -15.43
CA ASP A 172 10.82 -15.37 -14.20
C ASP A 172 9.59 -14.43 -14.20
N SER A 173 8.42 -14.90 -14.67
CA SER A 173 7.22 -14.08 -14.84
C SER A 173 6.03 -14.53 -13.98
N ILE A 174 6.11 -14.37 -12.65
CA ILE A 174 4.90 -14.40 -11.80
C ILE A 174 5.01 -13.46 -10.57
N TYR A 175 5.56 -12.25 -10.69
CA TYR A 175 5.38 -11.23 -9.62
C TYR A 175 5.45 -9.83 -10.23
N SER A 176 4.29 -9.17 -10.35
CA SER A 176 4.23 -7.72 -10.57
C SER A 176 4.68 -7.00 -9.29
N ASP A 177 5.97 -7.00 -9.02
CA ASP A 177 6.56 -6.27 -7.90
C ASP A 177 6.71 -4.77 -8.19
N ILE A 178 7.21 -4.02 -7.21
CA ILE A 178 7.44 -2.57 -7.30
C ILE A 178 8.39 -2.17 -8.44
N TYR A 179 9.08 -3.12 -9.06
CA TYR A 179 10.01 -2.87 -10.16
C TYR A 179 9.36 -3.06 -11.53
N SER A 180 8.22 -3.74 -11.61
CA SER A 180 7.49 -3.99 -12.86
C SER A 180 7.00 -2.71 -13.52
N GLN A 181 6.67 -1.69 -12.74
CA GLN A 181 6.37 -0.33 -13.23
C GLN A 181 7.57 0.32 -13.94
N TYR A 182 8.81 -0.02 -13.53
CA TYR A 182 10.03 0.52 -14.13
C TYR A 182 10.33 -0.17 -15.46
N GLU A 183 10.11 -1.48 -15.53
CA GLU A 183 10.18 -2.26 -16.77
C GLU A 183 9.15 -1.75 -17.80
N ASN A 184 7.92 -1.48 -17.34
CA ASN A 184 6.88 -0.88 -18.17
C ASN A 184 7.22 0.55 -18.61
N GLY A 185 7.77 1.38 -17.73
CA GLY A 185 8.23 2.74 -18.06
C GLY A 185 9.33 2.72 -19.12
N LEU A 186 10.29 1.79 -19.02
CA LEU A 186 11.33 1.59 -20.03
C LEU A 186 10.74 1.18 -21.39
N ASN A 187 9.80 0.24 -21.40
CA ASN A 187 9.13 -0.19 -22.63
C ASN A 187 8.37 0.97 -23.29
N LYS A 188 7.62 1.77 -22.50
CA LYS A 188 6.94 2.98 -22.99
C LYS A 188 7.94 3.99 -23.58
N LEU A 189 9.05 4.25 -22.90
CA LEU A 189 10.08 5.19 -23.36
C LEU A 189 10.72 4.73 -24.68
N LEU A 190 11.13 3.46 -24.77
CA LEU A 190 11.73 2.89 -25.96
C LEU A 190 10.76 2.88 -27.15
N HIS A 191 9.47 2.57 -26.89
CA HIS A 191 8.43 2.57 -27.91
C HIS A 191 8.18 3.97 -28.48
N HIS A 192 8.05 5.00 -27.64
CA HIS A 192 7.82 6.38 -28.09
C HIS A 192 9.04 6.99 -28.79
N MET A 193 10.25 6.62 -28.36
CA MET A 193 11.49 7.13 -28.93
C MET A 193 11.75 6.56 -30.34
N GLY A 194 11.50 5.27 -30.56
CA GLY A 194 11.79 4.57 -31.81
C GLY A 194 13.28 4.27 -32.01
N LYS A 195 13.60 3.17 -32.71
CA LYS A 195 14.97 2.63 -32.85
C LYS A 195 15.98 3.56 -33.54
N ASN A 196 15.50 4.52 -34.32
CA ASN A 196 16.34 5.44 -35.10
C ASN A 196 16.73 6.71 -34.33
N HIS A 197 16.28 6.87 -33.09
CA HIS A 197 16.56 8.08 -32.31
C HIS A 197 18.05 8.16 -31.91
N PRO A 198 18.71 9.33 -32.00
CA PRO A 198 20.14 9.47 -31.67
C PRO A 198 20.53 9.01 -30.27
N LYS A 199 19.60 9.08 -29.31
CA LYS A 199 19.79 8.66 -27.91
C LYS A 199 19.33 7.23 -27.61
N TYR A 200 18.97 6.43 -28.62
CA TYR A 200 18.42 5.09 -28.43
C TYR A 200 19.40 4.15 -27.71
N SER A 201 20.67 4.18 -28.10
CA SER A 201 21.75 3.41 -27.48
C SER A 201 21.97 3.79 -26.01
N GLU A 202 21.84 5.07 -25.68
CA GLU A 202 21.99 5.59 -24.32
C GLU A 202 20.87 5.08 -23.40
N VAL A 203 19.62 5.06 -23.89
CA VAL A 203 18.48 4.51 -23.15
C VAL A 203 18.61 2.99 -22.97
N LEU A 204 19.09 2.26 -23.99
CA LEU A 204 19.35 0.81 -23.87
C LEU A 204 20.41 0.50 -22.81
N LEU A 205 21.46 1.32 -22.70
CA LEU A 205 22.47 1.17 -21.66
C LEU A 205 21.86 1.32 -20.26
N GLN A 206 21.00 2.32 -20.07
CA GLN A 206 20.30 2.53 -18.79
C GLN A 206 19.28 1.42 -18.51
N GLN A 207 18.59 0.91 -19.54
CA GLN A 207 17.73 -0.26 -19.41
C GLN A 207 18.51 -1.46 -18.87
N GLY A 208 19.67 -1.78 -19.44
CA GLY A 208 20.49 -2.91 -18.98
C GLY A 208 20.87 -2.79 -17.51
N LYS A 209 21.37 -1.61 -17.09
CA LYS A 209 21.71 -1.33 -15.69
C LYS A 209 20.51 -1.47 -14.76
N LEU A 210 19.36 -0.90 -15.15
CA LEU A 210 18.15 -0.93 -14.35
C LEU A 210 17.63 -2.37 -14.18
N LEU A 211 17.56 -3.14 -15.27
CA LEU A 211 17.11 -4.54 -15.24
C LEU A 211 18.04 -5.42 -14.41
N GLU A 212 19.37 -5.21 -14.48
CA GLU A 212 20.32 -5.93 -13.65
C GLU A 212 20.14 -5.59 -12.17
N ASN A 213 19.99 -4.31 -11.84
CA ASN A 213 19.72 -3.85 -10.49
C ASN A 213 18.40 -4.44 -9.94
N ILE A 214 17.33 -4.42 -10.74
CA ILE A 214 16.03 -5.04 -10.41
C ILE A 214 16.16 -6.54 -10.18
N THR A 215 16.86 -7.25 -11.08
CA THR A 215 17.08 -8.70 -10.97
C THR A 215 17.82 -9.04 -9.67
N LYS A 216 18.87 -8.27 -9.33
CA LYS A 216 19.59 -8.43 -8.06
C LYS A 216 18.70 -8.08 -6.86
N SER A 217 17.83 -7.09 -6.99
CA SER A 217 16.86 -6.73 -5.93
C SER A 217 15.85 -7.84 -5.66
N ARG A 218 15.29 -8.42 -6.73
CA ARG A 218 14.34 -9.55 -6.66
C ARG A 218 14.99 -10.77 -6.02
N ARG A 219 16.22 -11.09 -6.39
CA ARG A 219 16.90 -12.32 -5.98
C ARG A 219 17.55 -12.23 -4.60
N TYR A 220 18.05 -11.06 -4.20
CA TYR A 220 18.91 -10.91 -3.02
C TYR A 220 18.47 -9.79 -2.05
N GLY A 221 17.21 -9.35 -2.11
CA GLY A 221 16.66 -8.26 -1.27
C GLY A 221 17.05 -6.86 -1.76
N ASP A 222 16.74 -5.77 -1.04
CA ASP A 222 17.02 -4.41 -1.56
C ASP A 222 17.79 -3.49 -0.60
N PRO A 223 19.11 -3.69 -0.45
CA PRO A 223 19.94 -2.90 0.46
C PRO A 223 20.07 -1.44 -0.02
N GLU A 224 20.49 -0.56 0.90
CA GLU A 224 20.63 0.88 0.62
C GLU A 224 21.56 1.18 -0.55
N SER A 225 22.66 0.44 -0.70
CA SER A 225 23.58 0.59 -1.85
C SER A 225 22.90 0.33 -3.20
N ARG A 226 22.02 -0.68 -3.28
CA ARG A 226 21.27 -1.02 -4.49
C ARG A 226 20.19 0.01 -4.79
N ARG A 227 19.57 0.58 -3.75
CA ARG A 227 18.62 1.70 -3.86
C ARG A 227 19.29 2.98 -4.34
N ALA A 228 20.50 3.28 -3.85
CA ALA A 228 21.30 4.41 -4.29
C ALA A 228 21.68 4.28 -5.77
N GLU A 229 22.21 3.12 -6.18
CA GLU A 229 22.52 2.82 -7.57
C GLU A 229 21.28 2.96 -8.47
N ARG A 230 20.12 2.47 -8.01
CA ARG A 230 18.85 2.62 -8.74
C ARG A 230 18.46 4.09 -8.88
N ALA A 231 18.62 4.91 -7.83
CA ALA A 231 18.29 6.33 -7.88
C ALA A 231 19.15 7.08 -8.91
N GLU A 232 20.43 6.73 -9.03
CA GLU A 232 21.32 7.30 -10.06
C GLU A 232 20.87 6.93 -11.48
N ILE A 233 20.50 5.65 -11.69
CA ILE A 233 19.95 5.19 -12.97
C ILE A 233 18.65 5.93 -13.30
N PHE A 234 17.79 6.14 -12.30
CA PHE A 234 16.54 6.88 -12.44
C PHE A 234 16.75 8.35 -12.79
N ASP A 235 17.74 8.99 -12.20
CA ASP A 235 18.07 10.38 -12.54
C ASP A 235 18.52 10.50 -14.01
N GLN A 236 19.34 9.57 -14.49
CA GLN A 236 19.76 9.52 -15.89
C GLN A 236 18.58 9.26 -16.84
N LEU A 237 17.70 8.31 -16.50
CA LEU A 237 16.48 8.04 -17.26
C LEU A 237 15.51 9.22 -17.25
N ASN A 238 15.37 9.95 -16.13
CA ASN A 238 14.54 11.15 -16.05
C ASN A 238 15.04 12.25 -16.99
N ARG A 239 16.35 12.52 -17.01
CA ARG A 239 16.94 13.51 -17.93
C ARG A 239 16.69 13.12 -19.39
N LEU A 240 16.87 11.84 -19.72
CA LEU A 240 16.62 11.32 -21.07
C LEU A 240 15.14 11.45 -21.44
N SER A 241 14.24 10.97 -20.60
CA SER A 241 12.80 11.01 -20.80
C SER A 241 12.28 12.45 -20.95
N LEU A 242 12.73 13.38 -20.11
CA LEU A 242 12.37 14.80 -20.22
C LEU A 242 12.84 15.39 -21.55
N SER A 243 14.06 15.05 -21.98
CA SER A 243 14.59 15.57 -23.25
C SER A 243 13.89 15.00 -24.50
N ILE A 244 13.30 13.81 -24.41
CA ILE A 244 12.69 13.09 -25.53
C ILE A 244 11.17 13.33 -25.59
N LEU A 245 10.51 13.24 -24.44
CA LEU A 245 9.04 13.20 -24.33
C LEU A 245 8.45 14.42 -23.61
N GLY A 246 9.28 15.30 -23.04
CA GLY A 246 8.82 16.40 -22.19
C GLY A 246 8.20 15.94 -20.86
N LYS A 247 8.30 14.65 -20.54
CA LYS A 247 7.80 14.02 -19.30
C LYS A 247 8.91 13.27 -18.62
N SER A 248 8.92 13.30 -17.29
CA SER A 248 9.87 12.54 -16.49
C SER A 248 9.66 11.03 -16.65
N PHE A 249 10.73 10.27 -16.45
CA PHE A 249 10.68 8.81 -16.44
C PHE A 249 9.73 8.31 -15.34
N ASN A 250 9.67 9.02 -14.20
CA ASN A 250 8.73 8.73 -13.13
C ASN A 250 7.26 8.86 -13.57
N GLU A 251 6.91 9.89 -14.33
CA GLU A 251 5.53 10.10 -14.80
C GLU A 251 5.07 9.04 -15.80
N ILE A 252 5.99 8.52 -16.62
CA ILE A 252 5.65 7.45 -17.57
C ILE A 252 5.61 6.05 -16.92
N CYS A 253 6.24 5.89 -15.74
CA CYS A 253 6.16 4.66 -14.95
C CYS A 253 4.80 4.45 -14.26
N ILE A 254 3.99 5.50 -14.14
CA ILE A 254 2.65 5.48 -13.50
C ILE A 254 1.59 4.98 -14.50
#